data_AF-A0A7J6S756-F1
#
_entry.id   AF-A0A7J6S756-F1
#
_cell.length_a   1.000
_cell.length_b   1.000
_cell.length_c   1.000
_cell.angle_alpha   90.00
_cell.angle_beta   90.00
_cell.angle_gamma   90.00
#
_symmetry.space_group_name_H-M   'P 1'
#
loop_
_entity.id
_entity.type
_entity.pdbx_description
1 polymer ?
#
loop_
_entity_poly.entity_id
_entity_poly.type
_entity_poly.pdbx_seq_one_letter_code
_entity_poly.pdbx_strand_id
1 'polypeptide(L)'
;MMWHRLGCIGAATGVLIDAFGAHGLRSKPNIKPRDIEVWETAARYQILSSIGIIIAANIHEGSGVNYPAVLFTTGTAFFSFTLYALVLTGVKRLGALAPIGGLLMAAGIMDRPLNHSATSFTPMVNPSQALWFRLGCLGACIAVFTGAFGAHGLKSRSDIGPYELEVWEKAVRYQMYHSFGIVIASMAHKG
;
A
#
# COMPACT_ATOMS: atom_id res chain seq x y z
N MET A 1 5.54 16.64 13.49
CA MET A 1 5.70 15.85 14.73
C MET A 1 4.63 14.79 14.94
N MET A 2 3.32 15.11 14.96
CA MET A 2 2.27 14.10 15.14
C MET A 2 2.35 12.95 14.10
N TRP A 3 2.43 13.30 12.82
CA TRP A 3 2.50 12.33 11.72
C TRP A 3 3.74 11.44 11.77
N HIS A 4 4.91 11.98 12.11
CA HIS A 4 6.12 11.18 12.34
C HIS A 4 5.91 10.11 13.42
N ARG A 5 5.31 10.48 14.56
CA ARG A 5 5.01 9.52 15.64
C ARG A 5 4.05 8.44 15.17
N LEU A 6 2.97 8.81 14.48
CA LEU A 6 2.01 7.86 13.93
C LEU A 6 2.66 6.88 12.93
N GLY A 7 3.50 7.38 12.02
CA GLY A 7 4.23 6.54 11.08
C GLY A 7 5.22 5.60 11.78
N CYS A 8 6.00 6.07 12.76
CA CYS A 8 6.92 5.19 13.49
C CYS A 8 6.19 4.10 14.29
N ILE A 9 5.10 4.47 14.99
CA ILE A 9 4.28 3.52 15.75
C ILE A 9 3.62 2.52 14.80
N GLY A 10 3.07 2.99 13.67
CA GLY A 10 2.44 2.15 12.66
C GLY A 10 3.40 1.14 12.04
N ALA A 11 4.63 1.55 11.73
CA ALA A 11 5.66 0.67 11.20
C ALA A 11 6.11 -0.37 12.24
N ALA A 12 6.40 0.07 13.47
CA ALA A 12 6.81 -0.82 14.56
C ALA A 12 5.74 -1.87 14.87
N THR A 13 4.48 -1.44 15.01
CA THR A 13 3.37 -2.36 15.25
C THR A 13 3.10 -3.27 14.05
N GLY A 14 3.27 -2.79 12.82
CA GLY A 14 3.13 -3.61 11.62
C GLY A 14 4.14 -4.76 11.58
N VAL A 15 5.40 -4.50 11.95
CA VAL A 15 6.43 -5.56 12.07
C VAL A 15 6.08 -6.58 13.15
N LEU A 16 5.60 -6.12 14.32
CA LEU A 16 5.19 -7.03 15.40
C LEU A 16 3.99 -7.90 15.00
N ILE A 17 3.01 -7.32 14.30
CA ILE A 17 1.83 -8.00 13.80
C ILE A 17 2.23 -9.02 12.72
N ASP A 18 3.11 -8.66 11.78
CA ASP A 18 3.62 -9.59 10.76
C ASP A 18 4.32 -10.80 11.40
N ALA A 19 5.20 -10.55 12.38
CA ALA A 19 5.89 -11.59 13.14
C ALA A 19 4.91 -12.51 13.90
N PHE A 20 3.84 -11.94 14.48
CA PHE A 20 2.77 -12.71 15.11
C PHE A 20 2.01 -13.58 14.11
N GLY A 21 1.82 -13.11 12.88
CA GLY A 21 1.27 -13.91 11.76
C GLY A 21 2.07 -15.17 11.50
N ALA A 22 3.38 -15.00 11.30
CA ALA A 22 4.30 -16.08 10.96
C ALA A 22 4.49 -17.12 12.09
N HIS A 23 4.54 -16.68 13.35
CA HIS A 23 4.91 -17.55 14.47
C HIS A 23 3.74 -17.93 15.37
N GLY A 24 2.76 -17.04 15.56
CA GLY A 24 1.66 -17.23 16.51
C GLY A 24 0.37 -17.74 15.87
N LEU A 25 -0.04 -17.14 14.75
CA LEU A 25 -1.29 -17.48 14.07
C LEU A 25 -1.21 -18.80 13.29
N ARG A 26 -0.08 -19.11 12.64
CA ARG A 26 0.08 -20.33 11.81
C ARG A 26 -0.21 -21.62 12.57
N SER A 27 0.06 -21.66 13.87
CA SER A 27 -0.14 -22.86 14.71
C SER A 27 -1.56 -22.99 15.25
N LYS A 28 -2.47 -22.06 14.96
CA LYS A 28 -3.84 -22.09 15.48
C LYS A 28 -4.72 -23.03 14.62
N PRO A 29 -5.52 -23.91 15.24
CA PRO A 29 -6.28 -24.94 14.52
C PRO A 29 -7.36 -24.40 13.57
N ASN A 30 -7.85 -23.18 13.80
CA ASN A 30 -8.91 -22.56 13.00
C ASN A 30 -8.39 -21.60 11.92
N ILE A 31 -7.07 -21.51 11.74
CA ILE A 31 -6.43 -20.58 10.80
C ILE A 31 -5.95 -21.34 9.57
N LYS A 32 -6.42 -20.93 8.40
CA LYS A 32 -6.04 -21.56 7.13
C LYS A 32 -4.83 -20.85 6.53
N PRO A 33 -4.07 -21.49 5.62
CA PRO A 33 -2.98 -20.84 4.90
C PRO A 33 -3.37 -19.51 4.25
N ARG A 34 -4.59 -19.45 3.69
CA ARG A 34 -5.15 -18.21 3.11
C ARG A 34 -5.34 -17.09 4.14
N ASP A 35 -5.71 -17.41 5.38
CA ASP A 35 -5.90 -16.40 6.42
C ASP A 35 -4.56 -15.78 6.83
N ILE A 36 -3.49 -16.58 6.78
CA ILE A 36 -2.11 -16.09 6.95
C ILE A 36 -1.69 -15.18 5.80
N GLU A 37 -2.00 -15.55 4.55
CA GLU A 37 -1.73 -14.67 3.39
C GLU A 37 -2.45 -13.31 3.52
N VAL A 38 -3.71 -13.34 3.96
CA VAL A 38 -4.51 -12.12 4.21
C VAL A 38 -3.89 -11.28 5.35
N TRP A 39 -3.46 -11.94 6.42
CA TRP A 39 -2.80 -11.29 7.55
C TRP A 39 -1.48 -10.62 7.17
N GLU A 40 -0.59 -11.36 6.51
CA GLU A 40 0.70 -10.84 6.02
C GLU A 40 0.50 -9.68 5.04
N THR A 41 -0.53 -9.77 4.17
CA THR A 41 -0.88 -8.65 3.27
C THR A 41 -1.27 -7.41 4.08
N ALA A 42 -2.17 -7.55 5.05
CA ALA A 42 -2.58 -6.43 5.89
C ALA A 42 -1.39 -5.78 6.64
N ALA A 43 -0.46 -6.60 7.15
CA ALA A 43 0.76 -6.15 7.82
C ALA A 43 1.71 -5.39 6.90
N ARG A 44 1.95 -5.92 5.70
CA ARG A 44 2.77 -5.25 4.67
C ARG A 44 2.18 -3.89 4.31
N TYR A 45 0.86 -3.80 4.09
CA TYR A 45 0.20 -2.53 3.76
C TYR A 45 0.21 -1.53 4.92
N GLN A 46 0.14 -1.98 6.17
CA GLN A 46 0.31 -1.11 7.34
C GLN A 46 1.73 -0.51 7.39
N ILE A 47 2.76 -1.34 7.17
CA ILE A 47 4.16 -0.88 7.15
C ILE A 47 4.39 0.12 6.00
N LEU A 48 3.94 -0.23 4.78
CA LEU A 48 4.08 0.63 3.61
C LEU A 48 3.35 1.97 3.78
N SER A 49 2.13 1.94 4.32
CA SER A 49 1.36 3.17 4.60
C SER A 49 2.01 4.00 5.70
N SER A 50 2.64 3.36 6.68
CA SER A 50 3.41 4.05 7.73
C SER A 50 4.62 4.77 7.16
N ILE A 51 5.32 4.17 6.21
CA ILE A 51 6.38 4.83 5.44
C ILE A 51 5.78 6.00 4.64
N GLY A 52 4.64 5.80 3.99
CA GLY A 52 3.89 6.86 3.30
C GLY A 52 3.56 8.05 4.20
N ILE A 53 3.11 7.80 5.44
CA ILE A 53 2.85 8.83 6.46
C ILE A 53 4.12 9.58 6.82
N ILE A 54 5.24 8.88 7.03
CA ILE A 54 6.53 9.52 7.36
C ILE A 54 6.99 10.40 6.20
N ILE A 55 6.92 9.90 4.96
CA ILE A 55 7.27 10.70 3.77
C ILE A 55 6.36 11.92 3.67
N ALA A 56 5.04 11.73 3.76
CA ALA A 56 4.04 12.80 3.77
C ALA A 56 4.31 13.85 4.86
N ALA A 57 4.75 13.42 6.04
CA ALA A 57 5.09 14.31 7.15
C ALA A 57 6.34 15.16 6.89
N ASN A 58 7.31 14.64 6.13
CA ASN A 58 8.55 15.36 5.81
C ASN A 58 8.40 16.32 4.63
N ILE A 59 7.45 16.07 3.72
CA ILE A 59 7.20 16.93 2.55
C ILE A 59 6.08 17.95 2.77
N HIS A 60 5.38 17.90 3.90
CA HIS A 60 4.29 18.82 4.20
C HIS A 60 4.82 20.16 4.69
N GLU A 61 4.55 21.21 3.93
CA GLU A 61 4.88 22.59 4.27
C GLU A 61 3.64 23.32 4.81
N GLY A 62 3.81 24.08 5.90
CA GLY A 62 2.75 24.88 6.51
C GLY A 62 1.98 24.19 7.65
N SER A 63 0.93 24.86 8.13
CA SER A 63 0.09 24.43 9.26
C SER A 63 -1.23 23.78 8.84
N GLY A 64 -1.40 23.50 7.55
CA GLY A 64 -2.62 22.95 6.97
C GLY A 64 -2.83 21.46 7.30
N VAL A 65 -3.91 20.89 6.77
CA VAL A 65 -4.14 19.45 6.87
C VAL A 65 -3.15 18.72 5.97
N ASN A 66 -2.44 17.74 6.53
CA ASN A 66 -1.60 16.83 5.76
C ASN A 66 -2.47 15.72 5.15
N TYR A 67 -3.17 16.05 4.05
CA TYR A 67 -4.10 15.16 3.37
C TYR A 67 -3.49 13.79 3.00
N PRO A 68 -2.25 13.68 2.48
CA PRO A 68 -1.66 12.37 2.21
C PRO A 68 -1.51 11.53 3.49
N ALA A 69 -1.03 12.13 4.58
CA ALA A 69 -0.89 11.42 5.86
C ALA A 69 -2.26 10.99 6.43
N VAL A 70 -3.30 11.83 6.29
CA VAL A 70 -4.67 11.49 6.68
C VAL A 70 -5.21 10.31 5.86
N LEU A 71 -5.01 10.34 4.54
CA LEU A 71 -5.47 9.30 3.62
C LEU A 71 -4.76 7.96 3.84
N PHE A 72 -3.44 7.95 4.07
CA PHE A 72 -2.73 6.73 4.47
C PHE A 72 -3.18 6.22 5.83
N THR A 73 -3.41 7.10 6.81
CA THR A 73 -3.84 6.70 8.16
C THR A 73 -5.23 6.07 8.12
N THR A 74 -6.20 6.75 7.51
CA THR A 74 -7.58 6.26 7.40
C THR A 74 -7.65 5.04 6.48
N GLY A 75 -6.91 5.04 5.37
CA GLY A 75 -6.76 3.88 4.50
C GLY A 75 -6.25 2.65 5.24
N THR A 76 -5.23 2.81 6.10
CA THR A 76 -4.70 1.73 6.95
C THR A 76 -5.75 1.19 7.92
N ALA A 77 -6.55 2.08 8.53
CA ALA A 77 -7.65 1.67 9.41
C ALA A 77 -8.67 0.80 8.66
N PHE A 78 -9.10 1.20 7.47
CA PHE A 78 -10.10 0.47 6.67
C PHE A 78 -9.55 -0.75 5.92
N PHE A 79 -8.24 -0.79 5.64
CA PHE A 79 -7.60 -1.92 4.97
C PHE A 79 -7.04 -2.91 5.99
N SER A 80 -5.96 -2.55 6.68
CA SER A 80 -5.18 -3.48 7.48
C SER A 80 -5.94 -3.96 8.72
N PHE A 81 -6.52 -3.04 9.50
CA PHE A 81 -7.17 -3.41 10.76
C PHE A 81 -8.44 -4.24 10.55
N THR A 82 -9.17 -3.98 9.47
CA THR A 82 -10.37 -4.75 9.09
C THR A 82 -10.02 -6.14 8.59
N LEU A 83 -8.89 -6.30 7.91
CA LEU A 83 -8.38 -7.63 7.52
C LEU A 83 -7.83 -8.41 8.72
N TYR A 84 -7.15 -7.76 9.67
CA TYR A 84 -6.78 -8.42 10.94
C TYR A 84 -8.03 -8.90 11.68
N ALA A 85 -9.04 -8.04 11.80
CA ALA A 85 -10.31 -8.39 12.42
C ALA A 85 -11.02 -9.52 11.68
N LEU A 86 -11.00 -9.54 10.34
CA LEU A 86 -11.53 -10.64 9.54
C LEU A 86 -10.85 -11.96 9.87
N VAL A 87 -9.52 -11.99 9.97
CA VAL A 87 -8.75 -13.21 10.28
C VAL A 87 -9.03 -13.69 11.71
N LEU A 88 -9.12 -12.78 12.67
CA LEU A 88 -9.34 -13.15 14.08
C LEU A 88 -10.78 -13.56 14.38
N THR A 89 -11.77 -12.96 13.70
CA THR A 89 -13.20 -13.18 13.99
C THR A 89 -13.90 -14.11 12.99
N GLY A 90 -13.32 -14.31 11.81
CA GLY A 90 -13.94 -15.04 10.70
C GLY A 90 -15.09 -14.29 10.00
N VAL A 91 -15.40 -13.04 10.39
CA VAL A 91 -16.52 -12.27 9.83
C VAL A 91 -16.16 -11.76 8.44
N LYS A 92 -16.57 -12.51 7.40
CA LYS A 92 -16.24 -12.21 5.99
C LYS A 92 -16.69 -10.83 5.50
N ARG A 93 -17.75 -10.26 6.07
CA ARG A 93 -18.27 -8.92 5.70
C ARG A 93 -17.26 -7.81 5.98
N LEU A 94 -16.36 -8.00 6.95
CA LEU A 94 -15.29 -7.04 7.25
C LEU A 94 -14.33 -6.84 6.06
N GLY A 95 -14.17 -7.87 5.22
CA GLY A 95 -13.33 -7.80 4.02
C GLY A 95 -13.85 -6.83 2.96
N ALA A 96 -15.14 -6.50 2.98
CA ALA A 96 -15.73 -5.54 2.03
C ALA A 96 -15.29 -4.10 2.28
N LEU A 97 -14.74 -3.79 3.46
CA LEU A 97 -14.18 -2.48 3.78
C LEU A 97 -12.75 -2.29 3.26
N ALA A 98 -12.03 -3.38 3.00
CA ALA A 98 -10.65 -3.31 2.52
C ALA A 98 -10.51 -2.56 1.18
N PRO A 99 -11.36 -2.76 0.15
CA PRO A 99 -11.29 -1.97 -1.08
C PRO A 99 -11.35 -0.46 -0.84
N ILE A 100 -12.18 0.01 0.10
CA ILE A 100 -12.28 1.43 0.45
C ILE A 100 -10.94 1.92 1.03
N GLY A 101 -10.35 1.14 1.95
CA GLY A 101 -9.04 1.46 2.51
C GLY A 101 -7.94 1.52 1.46
N GLY A 102 -7.93 0.58 0.51
CA GLY A 102 -6.98 0.57 -0.61
C GLY A 102 -7.12 1.78 -1.53
N LEU A 103 -8.36 2.21 -1.81
CA LEU A 103 -8.63 3.43 -2.57
C LEU A 103 -8.15 4.69 -1.84
N LEU A 104 -8.32 4.77 -0.52
CA LEU A 104 -7.81 5.89 0.28
C LEU A 104 -6.28 5.94 0.27
N MET A 105 -5.60 4.78 0.40
CA MET A 105 -4.14 4.73 0.28
C MET A 105 -3.67 5.16 -1.11
N ALA A 106 -4.34 4.71 -2.17
CA ALA A 106 -4.03 5.12 -3.55
C ALA A 106 -4.25 6.63 -3.75
N ALA A 107 -5.33 7.19 -3.21
CA ALA A 107 -5.57 8.62 -3.21
C ALA A 107 -4.48 9.38 -2.46
N GLY A 108 -4.01 8.88 -1.32
CA GLY A 108 -2.91 9.48 -0.56
C GLY A 108 -1.59 9.53 -1.33
N ILE A 109 -1.34 8.58 -2.22
CA ILE A 109 -0.19 8.62 -3.15
C ILE A 109 -0.38 9.73 -4.21
N MET A 110 -1.61 9.94 -4.68
CA MET A 110 -1.93 10.86 -5.78
C MET A 110 -2.16 12.31 -5.35
N ASP A 111 -2.49 12.55 -4.07
CA ASP A 111 -2.94 13.84 -3.52
C ASP A 111 -1.90 14.98 -3.60
N ARG A 112 -0.69 14.72 -4.10
CA ARG A 112 0.33 15.78 -4.23
C ARG A 112 -0.23 16.92 -5.12
N PRO A 113 -0.37 18.15 -4.58
CA PRO A 113 -0.89 19.26 -5.35
C PRO A 113 0.07 19.58 -6.50
N LEU A 114 -0.46 19.68 -7.70
CA LEU A 114 0.23 20.22 -8.88
C LEU A 114 0.38 21.75 -8.79
N ASN A 115 0.55 22.30 -7.58
CA ASN A 115 0.57 23.74 -7.36
C ASN A 115 2.02 24.26 -7.39
N HIS A 116 2.29 25.07 -8.42
CA HIS A 116 3.60 25.62 -8.79
C HIS A 116 4.12 26.74 -7.87
N SER A 117 3.89 26.71 -6.56
CA SER A 117 4.41 27.77 -5.69
C SER A 117 4.86 27.25 -4.32
N ALA A 118 6.14 27.50 -4.06
CA ALA A 118 6.92 27.22 -2.86
C ALA A 118 7.23 25.74 -2.60
N THR A 119 8.52 25.42 -2.58
CA THR A 119 9.06 24.11 -2.18
C THR A 119 10.52 24.31 -1.82
N SER A 120 10.84 24.05 -0.55
CA SER A 120 12.20 23.85 -0.07
C SER A 120 12.60 22.37 -0.08
N PHE A 121 11.71 21.51 -0.58
CA PHE A 121 12.03 20.15 -1.03
C PHE A 121 11.59 20.04 -2.49
N THR A 122 12.56 19.95 -3.41
CA THR A 122 12.45 20.24 -4.85
C THR A 122 11.02 20.08 -5.40
N PRO A 123 10.36 21.16 -5.87
CA PRO A 123 9.17 20.99 -6.70
C PRO A 123 9.58 20.09 -7.87
N MET A 124 8.67 19.30 -8.41
CA MET A 124 8.92 18.72 -9.73
C MET A 124 9.08 19.90 -10.69
N VAL A 125 10.33 20.21 -11.05
CA VAL A 125 10.69 21.47 -11.72
C VAL A 125 10.25 21.41 -13.20
N ASN A 126 9.94 20.22 -13.73
CA ASN A 126 9.60 20.00 -15.13
C ASN A 126 8.31 19.15 -15.29
N PRO A 127 7.37 19.54 -16.18
CA PRO A 127 6.22 18.72 -16.59
C PRO A 127 6.54 17.25 -16.92
N SER A 128 7.74 16.95 -17.39
CA SER A 128 8.19 15.57 -17.66
C SER A 128 8.31 14.73 -16.38
N GLN A 129 8.86 15.27 -15.29
CA GLN A 129 8.96 14.57 -14.00
C GLN A 129 7.58 14.29 -13.42
N ALA A 130 6.68 15.29 -13.51
CA ALA A 130 5.29 15.12 -13.09
C ALA A 130 4.56 14.04 -13.90
N LEU A 131 4.80 13.97 -15.21
CA LEU A 131 4.27 12.90 -16.06
C LEU A 131 4.77 11.52 -15.63
N TRP A 132 6.08 11.36 -15.45
CA TRP A 132 6.66 10.07 -15.05
C TRP A 132 6.21 9.63 -13.65
N PHE A 133 6.11 10.56 -12.70
CA PHE A 133 5.55 10.29 -11.38
C PHE A 133 4.13 9.74 -11.49
N ARG A 134 3.26 10.40 -12.26
CA ARG A 134 1.87 9.95 -12.48
C ARG A 134 1.79 8.58 -13.16
N LEU A 135 2.64 8.33 -14.15
CA LEU A 135 2.70 7.04 -14.84
C LEU A 135 3.17 5.92 -13.89
N GLY A 136 4.12 6.21 -13.00
CA GLY A 136 4.54 5.29 -11.94
C GLY A 136 3.40 4.99 -10.97
N CYS A 137 2.68 6.01 -10.49
CA CYS A 137 1.51 5.82 -9.62
C CYS A 137 0.39 5.02 -10.30
N LEU A 138 0.09 5.31 -11.57
CA LEU A 138 -0.90 4.59 -12.36
C LEU A 138 -0.49 3.12 -12.55
N GLY A 139 0.78 2.87 -12.87
CA GLY A 139 1.34 1.53 -13.00
C GLY A 139 1.23 0.72 -11.72
N ALA A 140 1.50 1.34 -10.57
CA ALA A 140 1.33 0.73 -9.25
C ALA A 140 -0.15 0.39 -8.96
N CYS A 141 -1.08 1.30 -9.29
CA CYS A 141 -2.51 1.05 -9.15
C CYS A 141 -2.95 -0.15 -9.99
N ILE A 142 -2.54 -0.20 -11.27
CA ILE A 142 -2.86 -1.33 -12.15
C ILE A 142 -2.29 -2.63 -11.57
N ALA A 143 -1.06 -2.62 -11.04
CA ALA A 143 -0.45 -3.80 -10.42
C ALA A 143 -1.26 -4.30 -9.20
N VAL A 144 -1.80 -3.40 -8.38
CA VAL A 144 -2.71 -3.79 -7.27
C VAL A 144 -3.98 -4.45 -7.81
N PHE A 145 -4.63 -3.83 -8.81
CA PHE A 145 -5.85 -4.36 -9.41
C PHE A 145 -5.64 -5.74 -10.04
N THR A 146 -4.59 -5.90 -10.84
CA THR A 146 -4.27 -7.17 -11.51
C THR A 146 -3.79 -8.22 -10.52
N GLY A 147 -3.06 -7.84 -9.46
CA GLY A 147 -2.71 -8.73 -8.36
C GLY A 147 -3.94 -9.25 -7.61
N ALA A 148 -4.88 -8.37 -7.27
CA ALA A 148 -6.14 -8.74 -6.62
C ALA A 148 -6.99 -9.66 -7.51
N PHE A 149 -7.07 -9.36 -8.82
CA PHE A 149 -7.73 -10.20 -9.81
C PHE A 149 -7.08 -11.59 -9.93
N GLY A 150 -5.75 -11.68 -9.87
CA GLY A 150 -5.06 -12.97 -9.86
C GLY A 150 -5.43 -13.83 -8.66
N ALA A 151 -5.40 -13.25 -7.45
CA ALA A 151 -5.68 -13.96 -6.21
C ALA A 151 -7.15 -14.37 -6.04
N HIS A 152 -8.09 -13.57 -6.55
CA HIS A 152 -9.52 -13.77 -6.32
C HIS A 152 -10.28 -14.29 -7.55
N GLY A 153 -9.88 -13.88 -8.75
CA GLY A 153 -10.50 -14.29 -10.01
C GLY A 153 -9.78 -15.49 -10.61
N LEU A 154 -8.51 -15.33 -11.00
CA LEU A 154 -7.78 -16.36 -11.74
C LEU A 154 -7.62 -17.65 -10.94
N LYS A 155 -7.34 -17.58 -9.63
CA LYS A 155 -7.19 -18.77 -8.77
C LYS A 155 -8.46 -19.64 -8.66
N SER A 156 -9.64 -19.10 -9.00
CA SER A 156 -10.91 -19.83 -8.97
C SER A 156 -11.22 -20.58 -10.28
N ARG A 157 -10.43 -20.35 -11.33
CA ARG A 157 -10.59 -20.98 -12.63
C ARG A 157 -9.88 -22.32 -12.68
N SER A 158 -10.62 -23.37 -13.04
CA SER A 158 -10.09 -24.74 -13.12
C SER A 158 -9.14 -24.99 -14.28
N ASP A 159 -9.14 -24.11 -15.29
CA ASP A 159 -8.27 -24.18 -16.46
C ASP A 159 -6.90 -23.50 -16.26
N ILE A 160 -6.66 -22.88 -15.09
CA ILE A 160 -5.41 -22.19 -14.78
C ILE A 160 -4.65 -22.99 -13.71
N GLY A 161 -3.46 -23.46 -14.08
CA GLY A 161 -2.60 -24.23 -13.20
C GLY A 161 -1.72 -23.38 -12.27
N PRO A 162 -0.97 -24.02 -11.36
CA PRO A 162 -0.07 -23.34 -10.43
C PRO A 162 1.03 -22.55 -11.12
N TYR A 163 1.55 -23.04 -12.24
CA TYR A 163 2.62 -22.40 -12.99
C TYR A 163 2.15 -21.07 -13.61
N GLU A 164 0.96 -21.05 -14.19
CA GLU A 164 0.36 -19.86 -14.81
C GLU A 164 0.07 -18.78 -13.75
N LEU A 165 -0.39 -19.19 -12.57
CA LEU A 165 -0.59 -18.28 -11.44
C LEU A 165 0.74 -17.69 -10.94
N GLU A 166 1.80 -18.49 -10.88
CA GLU A 166 3.14 -18.01 -10.53
C GLU A 166 3.69 -17.01 -11.56
N VAL A 167 3.50 -17.28 -12.86
CA VAL A 167 3.90 -16.37 -13.94
C VAL A 167 3.12 -15.06 -13.85
N TRP A 168 1.82 -15.11 -13.60
CA TRP A 168 1.00 -13.92 -13.37
C TRP A 168 1.51 -13.11 -12.17
N GLU A 169 1.76 -13.77 -11.04
CA GLU A 169 2.25 -13.10 -9.83
C GLU A 169 3.62 -12.45 -10.07
N LYS A 170 4.53 -13.13 -10.77
CA LYS A 170 5.83 -12.54 -11.17
C LYS A 170 5.65 -11.30 -12.04
N ALA A 171 4.76 -11.34 -13.03
CA ALA A 171 4.49 -10.20 -13.91
C ALA A 171 3.94 -8.99 -13.12
N VAL A 172 2.96 -9.21 -12.24
CA VAL A 172 2.40 -8.17 -11.37
C VAL A 172 3.49 -7.60 -10.43
N ARG A 173 4.33 -8.46 -9.86
CA ARG A 173 5.41 -8.06 -8.96
C ARG A 173 6.45 -7.21 -9.69
N TYR A 174 6.84 -7.60 -10.90
CA TYR A 174 7.73 -6.81 -11.73
C TYR A 174 7.12 -5.47 -12.12
N GLN A 175 5.83 -5.44 -12.48
CA GLN A 175 5.13 -4.19 -12.75
C GLN A 175 5.15 -3.26 -11.53
N MET A 176 4.90 -3.79 -10.33
CA MET A 176 4.97 -3.02 -9.08
C MET A 176 6.38 -2.45 -8.84
N TYR A 177 7.42 -3.27 -9.02
CA TYR A 177 8.81 -2.83 -8.84
C TYR A 177 9.21 -1.75 -9.84
N HIS A 178 8.86 -1.90 -11.12
CA HIS A 178 9.11 -0.87 -12.13
C HIS A 178 8.34 0.41 -11.84
N SER A 179 7.10 0.29 -11.36
CA SER A 179 6.27 1.44 -10.98
C SER A 179 6.91 2.24 -9.84
N PHE A 180 7.41 1.57 -8.80
CA PHE A 180 8.20 2.23 -7.76
C PHE A 180 9.52 2.79 -8.28
N GLY A 181 10.22 2.06 -9.15
CA GLY A 181 11.43 2.55 -9.80
C GLY A 181 11.20 3.85 -10.58
N ILE A 182 10.10 3.93 -11.32
CA ILE A 182 9.69 5.14 -12.07
C ILE A 182 9.35 6.28 -11.10
N VAL A 183 8.59 6.03 -10.04
CA VAL A 183 8.28 7.05 -9.02
C VAL A 183 9.57 7.60 -8.42
N ILE A 184 10.47 6.74 -7.95
CA ILE A 184 11.74 7.14 -7.34
C ILE A 184 12.62 7.89 -8.36
N ALA A 185 12.76 7.37 -9.58
CA ALA A 185 13.56 8.00 -10.63
C ALA A 185 12.99 9.36 -11.05
N SER A 186 11.66 9.51 -11.09
CA SER A 186 11.01 10.80 -11.41
C SER A 186 11.28 11.88 -10.36
N MET A 187 11.62 11.47 -9.13
CA MET A 187 11.99 12.37 -8.04
C MET A 187 13.49 12.70 -8.01
N ALA A 188 14.32 11.99 -8.79
CA ALA A 188 15.75 12.24 -8.85
C ALA A 188 16.06 13.40 -9.82
N HIS A 189 16.43 14.56 -9.26
CA HIS A 189 16.94 15.68 -10.05
C HIS A 189 18.45 15.51 -10.30
N LYS A 190 18.90 15.68 -11.55
CA LYS A 190 20.27 16.19 -11.77
C LYS A 190 20.16 17.71 -11.65
N GLY A 191 20.88 18.27 -10.67
CA GLY A 191 21.07 19.72 -10.55
C GLY A 191 21.71 20.31 -11.80
#